data_AF-A0A7C4KBP8-F1
#
_entry.id   AF-A0A7C4KBP8-F1
#
_cell.length_a   1.000
_cell.length_b   1.000
_cell.length_c   1.000
_cell.angle_alpha   90.00
_cell.angle_beta   90.00
_cell.angle_gamma   90.00
#
_symmetry.space_group_name_H-M   'P 1'
#
loop_
_entity.id
_entity.type
_entity.pdbx_description
1 polymer ?
#
loop_
_entity_poly.entity_id
_entity_poly.type
_entity_poly.pdbx_seq_one_letter_code
_entity_poly.pdbx_strand_id
1 'polypeptide(L)' 'MAHLAALILDGLGVDEFSMNPADIPRIKAILRAIEPEQATALAEKALTCTSAAQVRRLAGEFLNR' A
#
# COMPACT_ATOMS: atom_id res chain seq x y z
N MET A 1 -1.85 0.69 -10.74
CA MET A 1 -2.71 0.16 -9.65
C MET A 1 -1.95 -0.70 -8.66
N ALA A 2 -1.03 -1.59 -9.09
CA ALA A 2 -0.26 -2.45 -8.18
C ALA A 2 0.45 -1.70 -7.02
N HIS A 3 0.94 -0.49 -7.29
CA HIS A 3 1.58 0.35 -6.27
C HIS A 3 0.66 0.82 -5.13
N LEU A 4 -0.65 0.95 -5.38
CA LEU A 4 -1.61 1.38 -4.34
C LEU A 4 -1.88 0.27 -3.33
N ALA A 5 -1.85 -0.99 -3.79
CA ALA A 5 -2.17 -2.13 -2.95
C ALA A 5 -0.98 -2.57 -2.09
N ALA A 6 0.26 -2.42 -2.59
CA ALA A 6 1.45 -2.91 -1.91
C ALA A 6 1.59 -2.38 -0.47
N LEU A 7 1.35 -1.09 -0.26
CA LEU A 7 1.42 -0.47 1.07
C LEU A 7 0.35 -0.97 2.05
N ILE A 8 -0.87 -1.17 1.55
CA ILE A 8 -1.97 -1.70 2.36
C ILE A 8 -1.68 -3.16 2.72
N LEU A 9 -1.19 -3.95 1.76
CA LEU A 9 -0.84 -5.35 1.99
C LEU A 9 0.31 -5.51 2.99
N ASP A 10 1.32 -4.65 2.90
CA ASP A 10 2.42 -4.60 3.87
C ASP A 10 1.91 -4.31 5.29
N GLY A 11 1.05 -3.30 5.45
CA GLY A 11 0.41 -2.98 6.73
C GLY A 11 -0.56 -4.03 7.26
N LEU A 12 -1.03 -4.96 6.40
CA LEU A 12 -1.82 -6.13 6.79
C LEU A 12 -0.95 -7.33 7.21
N GLY A 13 0.39 -7.20 7.10
CA GLY A 13 1.33 -8.25 7.45
C GLY A 13 1.57 -9.28 6.34
N VAL A 14 1.47 -8.88 5.07
CA VAL A 14 1.86 -9.76 3.95
C VAL A 14 3.38 -9.87 3.88
N ASP A 15 3.90 -11.09 4.03
CA ASP A 15 5.34 -11.36 3.98
C ASP A 15 5.92 -11.42 2.56
N GLU A 16 5.09 -11.75 1.55
CA GLU A 16 5.54 -12.03 0.19
C GLU A 16 4.73 -11.30 -0.88
N PHE A 17 5.44 -10.65 -1.81
CA PHE A 17 4.86 -10.04 -3.00
C PHE A 17 5.32 -10.76 -4.28
N SER A 18 4.36 -11.21 -5.09
CA SER A 18 4.59 -11.74 -6.43
C SER A 18 4.05 -10.77 -7.48
N MET A 19 4.91 -10.35 -8.42
CA MET A 19 4.57 -9.35 -9.44
C MET A 19 5.48 -9.45 -10.67
N ASN A 20 5.16 -8.66 -11.70
CA ASN A 20 6.03 -8.49 -12.86
C ASN A 20 7.41 -7.95 -12.41
N PRO A 21 8.54 -8.56 -12.84
CA PRO A 21 9.87 -8.09 -12.51
C PRO A 21 10.12 -6.59 -12.75
N ALA A 22 9.47 -5.99 -13.75
CA ALA A 22 9.58 -4.56 -14.04
C ALA A 22 9.00 -3.65 -12.93
N ASP A 23 8.06 -4.15 -12.13
CA ASP A 23 7.43 -3.39 -11.04
C ASP A 23 8.24 -3.45 -9.73
N ILE A 24 9.07 -4.49 -9.55
CA ILE A 24 9.81 -4.75 -8.31
C ILE A 24 10.64 -3.56 -7.83
N PRO A 25 11.44 -2.87 -8.68
CA PRO A 25 12.26 -1.75 -8.20
C PRO A 25 11.42 -0.61 -7.64
N ARG A 26 10.30 -0.28 -8.30
CA ARG A 26 9.40 0.79 -7.87
C ARG A 26 8.70 0.45 -6.57
N ILE A 27 8.18 -0.78 -6.44
CA ILE A 27 7.51 -1.22 -5.21
C ILE A 27 8.49 -1.27 -4.03
N LYS A 28 9.70 -1.79 -4.24
CA LYS A 28 10.75 -1.76 -3.21
C LYS A 28 11.14 -0.35 -2.78
N ALA A 29 11.18 0.61 -3.70
CA ALA A 29 11.47 2.01 -3.37
C ALA A 29 10.35 2.61 -2.50
N ILE A 30 9.08 2.37 -2.84
CA ILE A 30 7.93 2.84 -2.06
C ILE A 30 7.93 2.24 -0.65
N LEU A 31 8.07 0.91 -0.53
CA LEU A 31 8.05 0.23 0.77
C LEU A 31 9.19 0.68 1.70
N ARG A 32 10.37 0.98 1.14
CA ARG A 32 11.53 1.48 1.93
C ARG A 32 11.44 2.95 2.33
N ALA A 33 10.53 3.70 1.72
CA ALA A 33 10.40 5.14 1.95
C ALA A 33 9.36 5.48 3.03
N ILE A 34 8.74 4.47 3.64
CA ILE A 34 7.69 4.65 4.64
C ILE A 34 8.06 3.94 5.94
N GLU A 35 7.58 4.47 7.05
CA GLU A 35 7.73 3.82 8.35
C GLU A 35 6.69 2.70 8.49
N PRO A 36 7.01 1.56 9.13
CA PRO A 36 6.08 0.44 9.31
C PRO A 36 4.73 0.85 9.94
N GLU A 37 4.75 1.76 10.91
CA GLU A 37 3.53 2.23 11.59
C GLU A 37 2.61 3.00 10.62
N GLN A 38 3.17 3.63 9.59
CA GLN A 38 2.38 4.32 8.57
C GLN A 38 1.65 3.33 7.66
N ALA A 39 2.29 2.19 7.33
CA ALA A 39 1.65 1.12 6.57
C ALA A 39 0.49 0.51 7.37
N THR A 40 0.72 0.17 8.63
CA THR A 40 -0.31 -0.38 9.53
C THR A 40 -1.48 0.58 9.67
N ALA A 41 -1.23 1.87 9.93
CA ALA A 41 -2.30 2.86 10.05
C ALA A 41 -3.08 3.06 8.74
N LEU A 42 -2.43 2.93 7.58
CA LEU A 42 -3.10 2.96 6.28
C LEU A 42 -4.00 1.73 6.10
N ALA A 43 -3.51 0.55 6.44
CA ALA A 43 -4.26 -0.70 6.37
C ALA A 43 -5.51 -0.68 7.28
N GLU A 44 -5.37 -0.24 8.53
CA GLU A 44 -6.49 -0.08 9.47
C GLU A 44 -7.56 0.86 8.92
N LYS A 45 -7.16 2.02 8.38
CA LYS A 45 -8.09 2.95 7.73
C LYS A 45 -8.77 2.33 6.50
N ALA A 46 -8.02 1.57 5.70
CA ALA A 46 -8.57 0.90 4.53
C ALA A 46 -9.65 -0.14 4.91
N LEU A 47 -9.49 -0.85 6.02
CA LEU A 47 -10.48 -1.80 6.54
C LEU A 47 -11.79 -1.14 6.98
N THR A 48 -11.77 0.16 7.30
CA THR A 48 -13.00 0.93 7.63
C THR A 48 -13.74 1.46 6.40
N CYS A 49 -13.15 1.38 5.21
CA CYS A 49 -13.78 1.88 3.98
C CYS A 49 -14.95 0.99 3.55
N THR A 50 -16.03 1.61 3.06
CA THR A 50 -17.25 0.87 2.63
C THR A 50 -17.25 0.51 1.15
N SER A 51 -16.21 0.91 0.40
CA SER A 51 -16.09 0.59 -1.01
C SER A 51 -14.64 0.57 -1.49
N ALA A 52 -14.38 -0.19 -2.55
CA ALA A 52 -13.07 -0.22 -3.21
C ALA A 52 -12.66 1.16 -3.78
N ALA A 53 -13.62 2.02 -4.11
CA ALA A 53 -13.33 3.39 -4.57
C ALA A 53 -12.75 4.25 -3.45
N GLN A 54 -13.26 4.13 -2.22
CA GLN A 54 -12.70 4.80 -1.05
C GLN A 54 -11.30 4.31 -0.73
N VAL A 55 -11.06 2.99 -0.76
CA VAL A 55 -9.73 2.41 -0.54
C VAL A 55 -8.70 2.95 -1.54
N ARG A 56 -9.06 2.99 -2.83
CA ARG A 56 -8.18 3.53 -3.88
C ARG A 56 -7.87 5.02 -3.69
N ARG A 57 -8.85 5.81 -3.24
CA ARG A 57 -8.67 7.24 -2.95
C ARG A 57 -7.72 7.43 -1.76
N LEU A 58 -7.98 6.72 -0.66
CA LEU A 58 -7.14 6.73 0.54
C LEU A 58 -5.68 6.39 0.22
N ALA A 59 -5.43 5.30 -0.52
CA ALA A 59 -4.09 4.90 -0.92
C ALA A 59 -3.42 5.92 -1.86
N GLY A 60 -4.20 6.55 -2.74
CA GLY A 60 -3.70 7.58 -3.65
C GLY A 60 -3.28 8.84 -2.91
N GLU A 61 -4.09 9.31 -1.96
CA GLU A 61 -3.77 10.45 -1.09
C GLU A 61 -2.51 10.17 -0.24
N PHE A 62 -2.34 8.93 0.23
CA PHE A 62 -1.15 8.53 0.99
C PHE A 62 0.16 8.57 0.17
N LEU A 63 0.10 8.37 -1.15
CA LEU A 63 1.29 8.39 -2.01
C LEU A 63 1.65 9.78 -2.54
N ASN A 64 0.73 10.75 -2.47
CA ASN A 64 0.89 12.10 -3.01
C ASN A 64 1.30 13.15 -1.95
N ARG A 65 1.51 12.70 -0.71
CA ARG A 65 1.98 13.50 0.42
C ARG A 65 3.49 13.33 0.58
#